data_AF-A0A954HZ43-F1
#
_entry.id   AF-A0A954HZ43-F1
#
_cell.length_a   1.000
_cell.length_b   1.000
_cell.length_c   1.000
_cell.angle_alpha   90.00
_cell.angle_beta   90.00
_cell.angle_gamma   90.00
#
_symmetry.space_group_name_H-M   'P 1'
#
loop_
_entity.id
_entity.type
_entity.pdbx_description
1 polymer ?
#
loop_
_entity_poly.entity_id
_entity_poly.type
_entity_poly.pdbx_seq_one_letter_code
_entity_poly.pdbx_strand_id
1 'polypeptide(L)'
;MARKLVRNSIVVLLCLAGCHFLGTGSPIPLWYFEELQSPRQVSHVTQAALTLADGAIVALPRVRSIPAEHPILQQALQAGVEITPDGEVLGLVSVQRLCGNDPVYWRKLRVNLSDLACLLHPDGIDAEAVLPERIDWLKERFTSDSRQRRVDGWLIIDLDYVHGLVHQSDPTATDSQPRVIGEPGEHDQRTGVFVL
;
A
#
# COMPACT_ATOMS: atom_id res chain seq x y z
N MET A 1 33.64 34.45 29.64
CA MET A 1 32.23 34.56 29.15
C MET A 1 31.97 33.71 27.91
N ALA A 2 32.80 33.79 26.86
CA ALA A 2 32.62 33.06 25.59
C ALA A 2 32.41 31.54 25.72
N ARG A 3 33.20 30.83 26.55
CA ARG A 3 33.07 29.36 26.72
C ARG A 3 31.69 28.91 27.25
N LYS A 4 31.07 29.69 28.14
CA LYS A 4 29.74 29.39 28.68
C LYS A 4 28.66 29.57 27.61
N LEU A 5 28.80 30.60 26.77
CA LEU A 5 27.89 30.86 25.66
C LEU A 5 27.92 29.72 24.64
N VAL A 6 29.11 29.31 24.19
CA VAL A 6 29.27 28.20 23.23
C VAL A 6 28.68 26.90 23.76
N ARG A 7 28.95 26.56 25.03
CA ARG A 7 28.40 25.33 25.64
C ARG A 7 26.87 25.34 25.67
N ASN A 8 26.26 26.45 26.07
CA ASN A 8 24.81 26.55 26.15
C ASN A 8 24.17 26.44 24.75
N SER A 9 24.79 27.04 23.73
CA SER A 9 24.32 26.92 22.34
C SER A 9 24.36 25.46 21.86
N ILE A 10 25.42 24.71 22.18
CA ILE A 10 25.52 23.28 21.82
C ILE A 10 24.41 22.46 22.49
N VAL A 11 24.14 22.69 23.78
CA VAL A 11 23.09 21.96 24.50
C VAL A 11 21.71 22.22 23.91
N VAL A 12 21.37 23.48 23.61
CA VAL A 12 20.10 23.82 22.97
C VAL A 12 20.00 23.15 21.60
N LEU A 13 21.07 23.16 20.80
CA LEU A 13 21.09 22.54 19.49
C LEU A 13 20.91 21.02 19.57
N LEU A 14 21.54 20.36 20.55
CA LEU A 14 21.37 18.94 20.81
C LEU A 14 19.95 18.59 21.31
N CYS A 15 19.35 19.41 22.17
CA CYS A 15 17.97 19.21 22.61
C CYS A 15 16.98 19.35 21.45
N LEU A 16 17.15 20.37 20.60
CA LEU A 16 16.30 20.56 19.43
C LEU A 16 16.48 19.43 18.41
N ALA A 17 17.72 19.00 18.15
CA ALA A 17 18.01 17.86 17.30
C ALA A 17 17.40 16.56 17.89
N GLY A 18 17.51 16.34 19.19
CA GLY A 18 16.92 15.20 19.89
C GLY A 18 15.40 15.20 19.85
N CYS A 19 14.73 16.33 20.12
CA CYS A 19 13.28 16.45 20.00
C CYS A 19 12.79 16.20 18.57
N HIS A 20 13.53 16.68 17.56
CA HIS A 20 13.23 16.36 16.16
C HIS A 20 13.41 14.87 15.85
N PHE A 21 14.54 14.28 16.26
CA PHE A 21 14.85 12.88 16.00
C PHE A 21 13.86 11.93 16.67
N LEU A 22 13.44 12.25 17.90
CA LEU A 22 12.47 11.46 18.67
C LEU A 22 11.02 11.59 18.15
N GLY A 23 10.67 12.72 17.52
CA GLY A 23 9.31 12.97 17.04
C GLY A 23 9.04 12.49 15.62
N THR A 24 10.01 12.63 14.70
CA THR A 24 9.78 12.31 13.28
C THR A 24 10.68 11.21 12.73
N GLY A 25 11.63 10.69 13.51
CA GLY A 25 12.61 9.68 13.07
C GLY A 25 13.64 10.20 12.06
N SER A 26 13.38 11.34 11.42
CA SER A 26 14.28 12.04 10.49
C SER A 26 13.98 13.53 10.49
N PRO A 27 15.00 14.42 10.52
CA PRO A 27 14.81 15.86 10.36
C PRO A 27 14.50 16.27 8.90
N ILE A 28 14.67 15.36 7.96
CA ILE A 28 14.41 15.57 6.52
C ILE A 28 13.23 14.67 6.14
N PRO A 29 12.15 15.21 5.55
CA PRO A 29 11.07 14.36 5.09
C PRO A 29 11.63 13.38 4.05
N LEU A 30 11.39 12.09 4.26
CA LEU A 30 11.87 11.08 3.33
C LEU A 30 10.81 10.82 2.26
N TRP A 31 11.29 10.60 1.04
CA TRP A 31 10.50 10.15 -0.09
C TRP A 31 10.90 8.71 -0.41
N TYR A 32 9.91 7.85 -0.63
CA TYR A 32 10.14 6.49 -1.09
C TYR A 32 9.24 6.23 -2.30
N PHE A 33 9.86 6.00 -3.44
CA PHE A 33 9.15 5.79 -4.69
C PHE A 33 9.60 4.49 -5.32
N GLU A 34 8.66 3.56 -5.44
CA GLU A 34 8.80 2.40 -6.30
C GLU A 34 8.48 2.78 -7.74
N GLU A 35 9.07 2.02 -8.66
CA GLU A 35 8.92 2.23 -10.10
C GLU A 35 8.48 0.93 -10.79
N LEU A 36 7.68 1.10 -11.83
CA LEU A 36 7.36 0.01 -12.76
C LEU A 36 8.58 -0.20 -13.67
N GLN A 37 9.00 -1.45 -13.85
CA GLN A 37 10.16 -1.81 -14.65
C GLN A 37 9.86 -1.80 -16.15
N SER A 38 8.64 -2.13 -16.53
CA SER A 38 8.20 -2.18 -17.93
C SER A 38 6.77 -1.66 -18.09
N PRO A 39 6.55 -0.35 -17.82
CA PRO A 39 5.21 0.23 -17.83
C PRO A 39 4.63 0.25 -19.25
N ARG A 40 3.42 -0.28 -19.39
CA ARG A 40 2.59 -0.19 -20.58
C ARG A 40 1.46 0.78 -20.32
N GLN A 41 1.32 1.79 -21.19
CA GLN A 41 0.29 2.81 -21.01
C GLN A 41 -1.10 2.23 -21.21
N VAL A 42 -2.04 2.67 -20.37
CA VAL A 42 -3.46 2.29 -20.47
C VAL A 42 -4.16 3.34 -21.33
N SER A 43 -4.77 2.90 -22.42
CA SER A 43 -5.50 3.78 -23.35
C SER A 43 -6.96 3.97 -22.93
N HIS A 44 -7.60 2.90 -22.46
CA HIS A 44 -9.00 2.90 -22.05
C HIS A 44 -9.25 1.87 -20.96
N VAL A 45 -10.22 2.13 -20.08
CA VAL A 45 -10.66 1.21 -19.03
C VAL A 45 -12.13 0.89 -19.25
N THR A 46 -12.45 -0.39 -19.44
CA THR A 46 -13.83 -0.88 -19.47
C THR A 46 -14.19 -1.51 -18.12
N GLN A 47 -15.46 -1.89 -17.94
CA GLN A 47 -15.85 -2.65 -16.75
C GLN A 47 -15.14 -4.02 -16.67
N ALA A 48 -14.78 -4.66 -17.78
CA ALA A 48 -14.22 -6.01 -17.74
C ALA A 48 -12.68 -6.05 -17.82
N ALA A 49 -12.07 -5.05 -18.45
CA ALA A 49 -10.65 -5.09 -18.79
C ALA A 49 -10.02 -3.71 -19.00
N LEU A 50 -8.69 -3.68 -18.90
CA LEU A 50 -7.84 -2.58 -19.34
C LEU A 50 -7.47 -2.78 -20.81
N THR A 51 -7.58 -1.73 -21.62
CA THR A 51 -7.01 -1.68 -22.97
C THR A 51 -5.72 -0.89 -22.92
N LEU A 52 -4.64 -1.48 -23.40
CA LEU A 52 -3.31 -0.87 -23.42
C LEU A 52 -3.09 -0.05 -24.71
N ALA A 53 -2.08 0.82 -24.70
CA ALA A 53 -1.76 1.69 -25.84
C ALA A 53 -1.31 0.91 -27.09
N ASP A 54 -0.80 -0.31 -26.91
CA ASP A 54 -0.46 -1.23 -28.00
C ASP A 54 -1.65 -2.08 -28.48
N GLY A 55 -2.85 -1.83 -27.95
CA GLY A 55 -4.08 -2.53 -28.32
C GLY A 55 -4.32 -3.84 -27.57
N ALA A 56 -3.40 -4.28 -26.71
CA ALA A 56 -3.65 -5.46 -25.88
C ALA A 56 -4.79 -5.21 -24.88
N ILE A 57 -5.55 -6.27 -24.60
CA ILE A 57 -6.64 -6.26 -23.62
C ILE A 57 -6.21 -7.14 -22.45
N VAL A 58 -6.27 -6.57 -21.24
CA VAL A 58 -5.80 -7.21 -20.01
C VAL A 58 -6.94 -7.21 -19.00
N ALA A 59 -7.41 -8.40 -18.65
CA ALA A 59 -8.35 -8.57 -17.54
C ALA A 59 -7.59 -8.54 -16.21
N LEU A 60 -8.24 -8.08 -15.15
CA LEU A 60 -7.71 -8.17 -13.79
C LEU A 60 -8.17 -9.49 -13.16
N PRO A 61 -7.25 -10.37 -12.73
CA PRO A 61 -7.62 -11.62 -12.07
C PRO A 61 -8.65 -11.43 -10.95
N ARG A 62 -9.74 -12.22 -10.97
CA ARG A 62 -10.77 -12.28 -9.91
C ARG A 62 -11.64 -11.02 -9.80
N VAL A 63 -11.51 -10.10 -10.75
CA VAL A 63 -12.34 -8.89 -10.86
C VAL A 63 -13.29 -9.06 -12.05
N ARG A 64 -14.58 -9.11 -11.75
CA ARG A 64 -15.67 -9.10 -12.75
C ARG A 64 -15.98 -7.69 -13.24
N SER A 65 -15.91 -6.69 -12.36
CA SER A 65 -16.22 -5.29 -12.68
C SER A 65 -15.16 -4.34 -12.10
N ILE A 66 -14.41 -3.69 -12.98
CA ILE A 66 -13.38 -2.71 -12.65
C ILE A 66 -14.05 -1.36 -12.33
N PRO A 67 -13.76 -0.73 -11.18
CA PRO A 67 -14.29 0.59 -10.83
C PRO A 67 -13.55 1.70 -11.57
N ALA A 68 -13.75 1.78 -12.89
CA ALA A 68 -12.99 2.65 -13.80
C ALA A 68 -12.97 4.12 -13.37
N GLU A 69 -14.06 4.64 -12.81
CA GLU A 69 -14.17 6.05 -12.42
C GLU A 69 -13.58 6.35 -11.03
N HIS A 70 -13.11 5.33 -10.29
CA HIS A 70 -12.61 5.53 -8.94
C HIS A 70 -11.27 6.30 -8.94
N PRO A 71 -11.15 7.44 -8.22
CA PRO A 71 -9.96 8.30 -8.29
C PRO A 71 -8.65 7.59 -7.93
N ILE A 72 -8.68 6.68 -6.96
CA ILE A 72 -7.49 5.89 -6.56
C ILE A 72 -7.05 4.94 -7.67
N LEU A 73 -7.99 4.29 -8.36
CA LEU A 73 -7.65 3.43 -9.49
C LEU A 73 -7.11 4.28 -10.65
N GLN A 74 -7.76 5.40 -10.96
CA GLN A 74 -7.26 6.35 -11.96
C GLN A 74 -5.82 6.80 -11.65
N GLN A 75 -5.53 7.14 -10.40
CA GLN A 75 -4.16 7.45 -9.97
C GLN A 75 -3.20 6.27 -10.21
N ALA A 76 -3.60 5.05 -9.88
CA ALA A 76 -2.79 3.85 -10.07
C ALA A 76 -2.40 3.60 -11.54
N LEU A 77 -3.27 3.99 -12.47
CA LEU A 77 -3.12 3.80 -13.92
C LEU A 77 -2.33 4.93 -14.61
N GLN A 78 -2.15 6.09 -13.97
CA GLN A 78 -1.51 7.27 -14.59
C GLN A 78 -0.08 7.02 -15.07
N ALA A 79 0.67 6.14 -14.40
CA ALA A 79 2.04 5.80 -14.77
C ALA A 79 2.13 4.63 -15.77
N GLY A 80 0.99 4.14 -16.27
CA GLY A 80 0.87 2.86 -16.94
C GLY A 80 0.78 1.69 -15.96
N VAL A 81 0.81 0.47 -16.49
CA VAL A 81 0.73 -0.78 -15.74
C VAL A 81 1.87 -1.71 -16.12
N GLU A 82 2.32 -2.53 -15.19
CA GLU A 82 3.28 -3.61 -15.44
C GLU A 82 2.56 -4.95 -15.32
N ILE A 83 2.76 -5.83 -16.30
CA ILE A 83 2.21 -7.19 -16.25
C ILE A 83 3.36 -8.12 -15.90
N THR A 84 3.24 -8.83 -14.79
CA THR A 84 4.25 -9.76 -14.32
C THR A 84 4.17 -11.10 -15.06
N PRO A 85 5.20 -11.97 -14.99
CA PRO A 85 5.19 -13.27 -15.67
C PRO A 85 4.08 -14.23 -15.22
N ASP A 86 3.58 -14.07 -14.00
CA ASP A 86 2.44 -14.80 -13.42
C ASP A 86 1.07 -14.20 -13.80
N GLY A 87 1.06 -13.10 -14.57
CA GLY A 87 -0.16 -12.48 -15.08
C GLY A 87 -0.81 -11.47 -14.14
N GLU A 88 -0.15 -11.12 -13.03
CA GLU A 88 -0.60 -10.03 -12.17
C GLU A 88 -0.38 -8.68 -12.85
N VAL A 89 -1.27 -7.74 -12.56
CA VAL A 89 -1.23 -6.41 -13.15
C VAL A 89 -0.94 -5.41 -12.05
N LEU A 90 0.21 -4.76 -12.14
CA LEU A 90 0.70 -3.83 -11.14
C LEU A 90 0.53 -2.38 -11.61
N GLY A 91 0.13 -1.50 -10.69
CA GLY A 91 0.10 -0.05 -10.89
C GLY A 91 0.81 0.69 -9.75
N LEU A 92 0.82 2.02 -9.79
CA LEU A 92 1.49 2.83 -8.77
C LEU A 92 0.53 3.75 -8.01
N VAL A 93 0.36 3.52 -6.71
CA VAL A 93 -0.49 4.37 -5.86
C VAL A 93 0.37 5.23 -4.95
N SER A 94 -0.03 6.49 -4.76
CA SER A 94 0.61 7.35 -3.77
C SER A 94 -0.08 7.17 -2.42
N VAL A 95 0.67 6.78 -1.41
CA VAL A 95 0.16 6.54 -0.06
C VAL A 95 0.71 7.61 0.87
N GLN A 96 -0.15 8.15 1.72
CA GLN A 96 0.30 9.01 2.82
C GLN A 96 0.99 8.19 3.91
N ARG A 97 1.64 8.93 4.80
CA ARG A 97 2.33 8.43 5.99
C ARG A 97 1.54 7.33 6.72
N LEU A 98 2.20 6.21 7.01
CA LEU A 98 1.58 5.04 7.65
C LEU A 98 1.21 5.29 9.12
N CYS A 99 2.10 5.93 9.86
CA CYS A 99 1.90 6.28 11.26
C CYS A 99 2.59 7.61 11.57
N GLY A 100 2.25 8.25 12.69
CA GLY A 100 2.84 9.55 13.07
C GLY A 100 4.37 9.58 13.10
N ASN A 101 5.00 8.43 13.35
CA ASN A 101 6.45 8.27 13.47
C ASN A 101 7.14 7.73 12.19
N ASP A 102 6.41 7.45 11.11
CA ASP A 102 7.01 6.97 9.85
C ASP A 102 7.85 8.09 9.23
N PRO A 103 9.19 7.98 9.12
CA PRO A 103 10.01 9.08 8.60
C PRO A 103 9.73 9.40 7.12
N VAL A 104 9.06 8.49 6.40
CA VAL A 104 8.67 8.67 4.99
C VAL A 104 7.32 9.35 4.90
N TYR A 105 7.31 10.57 4.37
CA TYR A 105 6.09 11.37 4.28
C TYR A 105 5.32 11.11 2.99
N TRP A 106 6.04 10.80 1.91
CA TRP A 106 5.46 10.50 0.61
C TRP A 106 5.94 9.13 0.14
N ARG A 107 5.01 8.21 -0.05
CA ARG A 107 5.26 6.88 -0.60
C ARG A 107 4.56 6.76 -1.94
N LYS A 108 5.23 6.18 -2.94
CA LYS A 108 4.60 5.66 -4.16
C LYS A 108 4.95 4.19 -4.22
N LEU A 109 3.94 3.33 -4.20
CA LEU A 109 4.12 1.88 -4.08
C LEU A 109 3.53 1.18 -5.29
N ARG A 110 4.15 0.07 -5.68
CA ARG A 110 3.58 -0.90 -6.61
C ARG A 110 2.48 -1.66 -5.89
N VAL A 111 1.31 -1.69 -6.51
CA VAL A 111 0.15 -2.39 -5.97
C VAL A 111 -0.44 -3.30 -7.02
N ASN A 112 -0.92 -4.46 -6.60
CA ASN A 112 -1.73 -5.32 -7.45
C ASN A 112 -3.08 -4.64 -7.74
N LEU A 113 -3.37 -4.40 -9.02
CA LEU A 113 -4.59 -3.71 -9.43
C LEU A 113 -5.85 -4.56 -9.24
N SER A 114 -5.72 -5.89 -9.24
CA SER A 114 -6.82 -6.79 -8.90
C SER A 114 -7.23 -6.61 -7.45
N ASP A 115 -6.25 -6.67 -6.53
CA ASP A 115 -6.49 -6.49 -5.10
C ASP A 115 -7.03 -5.09 -4.81
N LEU A 116 -6.48 -4.07 -5.47
CA LEU A 116 -6.99 -2.71 -5.39
C LEU A 116 -8.43 -2.60 -5.89
N ALA A 117 -8.77 -3.18 -7.04
CA ALA A 117 -10.13 -3.15 -7.58
C ALA A 117 -11.13 -3.87 -6.66
N CYS A 118 -10.76 -5.04 -6.12
CA CYS A 118 -11.55 -5.78 -5.13
C CYS A 118 -11.83 -4.96 -3.88
N LEU A 119 -10.81 -4.25 -3.37
CA LEU A 119 -10.95 -3.38 -2.20
C LEU A 119 -11.86 -2.19 -2.46
N LEU A 120 -11.70 -1.52 -3.61
CA LEU A 120 -12.44 -0.32 -3.97
C LEU A 120 -13.89 -0.61 -4.40
N HIS A 121 -14.15 -1.81 -4.92
CA HIS A 121 -15.47 -2.22 -5.39
C HIS A 121 -15.72 -3.71 -5.11
N PRO A 122 -16.05 -4.08 -3.86
CA PRO A 122 -16.28 -5.48 -3.48
C PRO A 122 -17.41 -6.18 -4.26
N ASP A 123 -18.41 -5.45 -4.73
CA ASP A 123 -19.49 -6.00 -5.60
C ASP A 123 -19.00 -6.40 -7.00
N GLY A 124 -17.82 -5.90 -7.39
CA GLY A 124 -17.14 -6.23 -8.64
C GLY A 124 -16.28 -7.47 -8.58
N ILE A 125 -16.18 -8.15 -7.42
CA ILE A 125 -15.40 -9.38 -7.27
C ILE A 125 -16.12 -10.53 -7.98
N ASP A 126 -15.34 -11.43 -8.60
CA ASP A 126 -15.85 -12.68 -9.13
C ASP A 126 -16.12 -13.69 -8.00
N ALA A 127 -17.41 -13.95 -7.73
CA ALA A 127 -17.86 -14.84 -6.67
C ALA A 127 -17.53 -16.32 -6.93
N GLU A 128 -17.18 -16.71 -8.17
CA GLU A 128 -16.69 -18.06 -8.46
C GLU A 128 -15.21 -18.21 -8.07
N ALA A 129 -14.47 -17.11 -8.04
CA ALA A 129 -13.04 -17.10 -7.76
C ALA A 129 -12.71 -16.82 -6.29
N VAL A 130 -13.64 -16.25 -5.52
CA VAL A 130 -13.44 -15.86 -4.12
C VAL A 130 -14.62 -16.34 -3.27
N LEU A 131 -14.32 -16.90 -2.09
CA LEU A 131 -15.34 -17.36 -1.14
C LEU A 131 -16.30 -16.22 -0.74
N PRO A 132 -17.63 -16.45 -0.76
CA PRO A 132 -18.62 -15.41 -0.44
C PRO A 132 -18.39 -14.73 0.92
N GLU A 133 -17.97 -15.47 1.93
CA GLU A 133 -17.73 -14.93 3.28
C GLU A 133 -16.62 -13.87 3.28
N ARG A 134 -15.62 -14.00 2.39
CA ARG A 134 -14.54 -13.03 2.24
C ARG A 134 -15.03 -11.75 1.55
N ILE A 135 -15.94 -11.89 0.58
CA ILE A 135 -16.57 -10.76 -0.10
C ILE A 135 -17.45 -9.98 0.90
N ASP A 136 -18.24 -10.68 1.71
CA ASP A 136 -19.08 -10.07 2.74
C ASP A 136 -18.25 -9.34 3.80
N TRP A 137 -17.14 -9.94 4.24
CA TRP A 137 -16.21 -9.29 5.15
C TRP A 137 -15.64 -8.00 4.55
N LEU A 138 -15.22 -8.01 3.27
CA LEU A 138 -14.73 -6.80 2.58
C LEU A 138 -15.80 -5.71 2.50
N LYS A 139 -17.05 -6.09 2.22
CA LYS A 139 -18.18 -5.17 2.20
C LYS A 139 -18.42 -4.51 3.56
N GLU A 140 -18.44 -5.29 4.65
CA GLU A 140 -18.62 -4.78 6.00
C GLU A 140 -17.48 -3.84 6.41
N ARG A 141 -16.24 -4.27 6.17
CA ARG A 141 -15.03 -3.51 6.47
C ARG A 141 -15.02 -2.17 5.71
N PHE A 142 -15.40 -2.15 4.44
CA PHE A 142 -15.38 -0.93 3.64
C PHE A 142 -16.59 -0.04 3.91
N THR A 143 -17.80 -0.58 4.09
CA THR A 143 -19.00 0.24 4.36
C THR A 143 -18.96 0.95 5.72
N SER A 144 -18.32 0.35 6.73
CA SER A 144 -18.20 0.94 8.07
C SER A 144 -17.20 2.10 8.16
N ASP A 145 -16.26 2.21 7.22
CA ASP A 145 -15.07 3.08 7.35
C ASP A 145 -14.88 4.14 6.24
N SER A 146 -15.68 4.11 5.15
CA SER A 146 -15.23 4.61 3.83
C SER A 146 -15.66 6.00 3.36
N ARG A 147 -16.34 6.87 4.13
CA ARG A 147 -16.71 8.18 3.54
C ARG A 147 -15.57 9.20 3.43
N GLN A 148 -14.42 8.99 4.06
CA GLN A 148 -13.37 10.02 4.09
C GLN A 148 -11.92 9.54 4.20
N ARG A 149 -11.67 8.22 4.19
CA ARG A 149 -10.29 7.72 4.22
C ARG A 149 -9.56 8.09 2.94
N ARG A 150 -8.38 8.63 3.12
CA ARG A 150 -7.75 9.63 2.28
C ARG A 150 -6.52 9.04 1.60
N VAL A 151 -6.59 7.88 0.94
CA VAL A 151 -5.38 7.14 0.46
C VAL A 151 -4.25 7.20 1.50
N ASP A 152 -4.64 6.99 2.75
CA ASP A 152 -3.79 6.99 3.91
C ASP A 152 -3.07 5.64 4.01
N GLY A 153 -2.10 5.55 4.92
CA GLY A 153 -1.35 4.32 5.18
C GLY A 153 -2.21 3.07 5.36
N TRP A 154 -3.45 3.22 5.82
CA TRP A 154 -4.41 2.13 5.95
C TRP A 154 -4.69 1.39 4.65
N LEU A 155 -4.58 2.06 3.49
CA LEU A 155 -4.75 1.41 2.19
C LEU A 155 -3.76 0.25 2.01
N ILE A 156 -2.52 0.39 2.47
CA ILE A 156 -1.51 -0.67 2.36
C ILE A 156 -1.90 -1.85 3.25
N ILE A 157 -2.32 -1.58 4.48
CA ILE A 157 -2.73 -2.62 5.44
C ILE A 157 -3.93 -3.38 4.89
N ASP A 158 -4.91 -2.67 4.35
CA ASP A 158 -6.09 -3.29 3.76
C ASP A 158 -5.73 -4.06 2.47
N LEU A 159 -4.77 -3.59 1.66
CA LEU A 159 -4.27 -4.31 0.47
C LEU A 159 -3.54 -5.61 0.83
N ASP A 160 -2.65 -5.59 1.82
CA ASP A 160 -1.96 -6.81 2.29
C ASP A 160 -2.98 -7.85 2.79
N TYR A 161 -4.03 -7.38 3.47
CA TYR A 161 -5.10 -8.24 3.94
C TYR A 161 -5.94 -8.81 2.79
N VAL A 162 -6.32 -7.97 1.81
CA VAL A 162 -7.01 -8.42 0.59
C VAL A 162 -6.15 -9.43 -0.15
N HIS A 163 -4.85 -9.18 -0.29
CA HIS A 163 -3.94 -10.11 -0.94
C HIS A 163 -3.96 -11.48 -0.25
N GLY A 164 -3.83 -11.51 1.08
CA GLY A 164 -3.95 -12.75 1.86
C GLY A 164 -5.31 -13.44 1.69
N LEU A 165 -6.40 -12.68 1.74
CA LEU A 165 -7.76 -13.21 1.58
C LEU A 165 -8.03 -13.74 0.18
N VAL A 166 -7.54 -13.09 -0.86
CA VAL A 166 -7.92 -13.41 -2.24
C VAL A 166 -6.98 -14.48 -2.82
N HIS A 167 -5.76 -14.61 -2.31
CA HIS A 167 -4.78 -15.61 -2.77
C HIS A 167 -4.73 -16.91 -1.94
N GLN A 168 -5.33 -16.95 -0.75
CA GLN A 168 -5.41 -18.21 0.00
C GLN A 168 -6.42 -19.18 -0.64
N SER A 169 -5.92 -20.07 -1.48
CA SER A 169 -6.68 -21.04 -2.26
C SER A 169 -7.06 -22.32 -1.51
N ASP A 170 -6.63 -22.50 -0.26
CA ASP A 170 -6.92 -23.72 0.50
C ASP A 170 -7.75 -23.43 1.78
N PRO A 171 -9.07 -23.68 1.76
CA PRO A 171 -9.92 -23.56 2.95
C PRO A 171 -9.63 -24.66 4.00
N THR A 172 -8.84 -25.70 3.66
CA THR A 172 -8.44 -26.76 4.59
C THR A 172 -7.13 -26.50 5.31
N ALA A 173 -6.40 -25.43 4.94
CA ALA A 173 -5.30 -24.88 5.72
C ALA A 173 -5.83 -24.30 7.03
N THR A 174 -6.16 -25.20 7.94
CA THR A 174 -6.67 -24.92 9.26
C THR A 174 -5.58 -24.17 10.02
N ASP A 175 -5.92 -22.96 10.46
CA ASP A 175 -5.23 -22.23 11.52
C ASP A 175 -3.90 -21.55 11.14
N SER A 176 -4.01 -20.52 10.32
CA SER A 176 -3.35 -19.28 10.69
C SER A 176 -4.39 -18.17 10.64
N GLN A 177 -4.94 -17.82 11.80
CA GLN A 177 -5.59 -16.53 11.91
C GLN A 177 -4.65 -15.47 11.31
N PRO A 178 -5.16 -14.52 10.50
CA PRO A 178 -4.33 -13.41 10.04
C PRO A 178 -3.71 -12.80 11.28
N ARG A 179 -2.37 -12.89 11.38
CA ARG A 179 -1.63 -12.41 12.52
C ARG A 179 -1.95 -10.94 12.63
N VAL A 180 -2.82 -10.57 13.57
CA VAL A 180 -3.10 -9.18 13.89
C VAL A 180 -1.74 -8.56 14.16
N ILE A 181 -1.30 -7.66 13.28
CA ILE A 181 -0.05 -6.91 13.46
C ILE A 181 -0.32 -5.97 14.64
N GLY A 182 -0.10 -6.49 15.84
CA GLY A 182 -0.61 -5.85 17.04
C GLY A 182 -0.44 -6.69 18.31
N GLU A 183 0.73 -7.28 18.53
CA GLU A 183 1.43 -7.19 19.83
C GLU A 183 2.94 -7.10 19.56
N PRO A 184 3.68 -6.24 20.27
CA PRO A 184 5.12 -6.05 20.07
C PRO A 184 5.87 -7.32 20.48
N GLY A 185 6.14 -8.17 19.50
CA GLY A 185 7.05 -9.30 19.64
C GLY A 185 8.46 -8.82 19.97
N GLU A 186 9.04 -9.45 20.99
CA GLU A 186 10.39 -9.31 21.49
C GLU A 186 11.42 -9.31 20.33
N HIS A 187 12.08 -8.17 20.13
CA HIS A 187 13.11 -7.98 19.11
C HIS A 187 14.37 -8.79 19.49
N ASP A 188 14.64 -9.88 18.77
CA ASP A 188 15.95 -10.55 18.79
C ASP A 188 16.99 -9.65 18.09
N GLN A 189 17.91 -9.11 18.89
CA GLN A 189 18.95 -8.15 18.49
C GLN A 189 20.17 -8.82 17.84
N ARG A 190 19.99 -9.69 16.85
CA ARG A 190 21.13 -10.35 16.20
C ARG A 190 21.00 -10.37 14.68
N THR A 191 21.31 -9.23 14.06
CA THR A 191 22.30 -9.13 12.97
C THR A 191 22.30 -7.72 12.39
N GLY A 192 23.33 -6.96 12.73
CA GLY A 192 23.67 -5.73 12.01
C GLY A 192 24.63 -6.06 10.88
N VAL A 193 24.27 -5.70 9.65
CA VAL A 193 25.22 -5.35 8.59
C VAL A 193 24.59 -4.24 7.77
N PHE A 194 25.06 -3.01 7.98
CA PHE A 194 24.91 -1.92 7.02
C PHE A 194 26.11 -1.98 6.08
N VAL A 195 25.87 -2.09 4.78
CA VAL A 195 26.86 -1.76 3.76
C VAL A 195 26.53 -0.35 3.27
N LEU A 196 27.58 0.48 3.26
CA LEU A 196 27.58 1.92 2.93
C LEU A 196 27.10 2.21 1.51
#